data_AF-A0AAV4SQN2-F1
#
_entry.id   AF-A0AAV4SQN2-F1
#
_cell.length_a   1.000
_cell.length_b   1.000
_cell.length_c   1.000
_cell.angle_alpha   90.00
_cell.angle_beta   90.00
_cell.angle_gamma   90.00
#
_symmetry.space_group_name_H-M   'P 1'
#
loop_
_entity.id
_entity.type
_entity.pdbx_description
1 polymer ?
#
loop_
_entity_poly.entity_id
_entity_poly.type
_entity_poly.pdbx_seq_one_letter_code
_entity_poly.pdbx_strand_id
1 'polypeptide(L)' 'DPSPSVTWWRGRSLLDEKIYRASQNYVRNELVILELRRTDLLVELTCQASNTNLTRPLVEHIKIDLNCK' A
#
# COMPACT_ATOMS: atom_id res chain seq x y z
N ASP A 1 0.74 23.29 -5.04
CA ASP A 1 1.40 22.00 -4.78
C ASP A 1 0.43 20.85 -4.87
N PRO A 2 0.75 19.79 -5.63
CA PRO A 2 -0.04 18.57 -5.63
C PRO A 2 0.09 17.88 -4.27
N SER A 3 -1.04 17.45 -3.71
CA SER A 3 -1.03 16.69 -2.45
C SER A 3 -0.44 15.31 -2.70
N PRO A 4 0.54 14.86 -1.90
CA PRO A 4 1.07 13.50 -2.03
C PRO A 4 0.01 12.47 -1.62
N SER A 5 0.12 11.26 -2.17
CA SER A 5 -0.73 10.11 -1.86
C SER A 5 0.10 8.85 -1.64
N VAL A 6 -0.42 7.96 -0.80
CA VAL A 6 0.11 6.60 -0.58
C VAL A 6 -1.06 5.64 -0.73
N THR A 7 -0.88 4.60 -1.53
CA THR A 7 -1.92 3.63 -1.89
C THR A 7 -1.40 2.20 -1.77
N TRP A 8 -2.29 1.26 -1.47
CA TRP A 8 -1.99 -0.16 -1.33
C TRP A 8 -2.66 -0.98 -2.43
N TRP A 9 -1.92 -1.94 -3.00
CA TRP A 9 -2.39 -2.75 -4.11
C TRP A 9 -2.07 -4.23 -3.92
N ARG A 10 -2.88 -5.09 -4.55
CA ARG A 10 -2.59 -6.51 -4.78
C ARG A 10 -2.65 -6.77 -6.28
N GLY A 11 -1.50 -6.86 -6.93
CA GLY A 11 -1.42 -6.87 -8.39
C GLY A 11 -1.99 -5.58 -8.99
N ARG A 12 -3.13 -5.67 -9.71
CA ARG A 12 -3.82 -4.50 -10.29
C ARG A 12 -4.99 -4.00 -9.46
N SER A 13 -5.34 -4.69 -8.37
CA SER A 13 -6.47 -4.34 -7.53
C SER A 13 -6.03 -3.36 -6.45
N LEU A 14 -6.66 -2.18 -6.42
CA LEU A 14 -6.50 -1.20 -5.34
C LEU A 14 -7.17 -1.75 -4.07
N LEU A 15 -6.42 -1.80 -2.97
CA LEU A 15 -6.89 -2.27 -1.66
C LEU A 15 -7.27 -1.11 -0.75
N ASP A 16 -6.44 -0.07 -0.71
CA ASP A 16 -6.66 1.11 0.13
C ASP A 16 -6.03 2.37 -0.51
N GLU A 17 -6.78 3.47 -0.49
CA GLU A 17 -6.36 4.80 -0.92
C GLU A 17 -6.64 5.89 0.12
N LYS A 18 -7.04 5.53 1.34
CA LYS A 18 -7.30 6.48 2.41
C LYS A 18 -6.01 7.20 2.81
N ILE A 19 -6.04 8.52 2.66
CA ILE A 19 -4.92 9.38 3.01
C ILE A 19 -5.10 9.90 4.43
N TYR A 20 -4.22 9.47 5.32
CA TYR A 20 -4.08 10.08 6.63
C TYR A 20 -3.03 11.19 6.53
N ARG A 21 -3.50 12.44 6.64
CA ARG A 21 -2.63 13.59 6.81
C ARG A 21 -2.15 13.59 8.26
N ALA A 22 -0.91 13.23 8.46
CA ALA A 22 -0.31 13.33 9.77
C ALA A 22 0.22 14.76 10.01
N SER A 23 0.77 15.04 11.20
CA SER A 23 1.33 16.35 11.51
C SER A 23 2.51 16.68 10.57
N GLN A 24 2.65 17.94 10.12
CA GLN A 24 3.79 18.43 9.31
C GLN A 24 4.14 17.60 8.05
N ASN A 25 3.43 17.86 6.95
CA ASN A 25 3.86 17.60 5.56
C ASN A 25 4.13 16.14 5.13
N TYR A 26 3.80 15.13 5.93
CA TYR A 26 3.80 13.74 5.47
C TYR A 26 2.39 13.15 5.41
N VAL A 27 2.21 12.22 4.48
CA VAL A 27 1.00 11.40 4.33
C VAL A 27 1.31 9.96 4.71
N ARG A 28 0.32 9.29 5.30
CA ARG A 28 0.39 7.89 5.68
C ARG A 28 -0.85 7.16 5.16
N ASN A 29 -0.67 5.92 4.76
CA ASN A 29 -1.75 4.98 4.51
C ASN A 29 -1.41 3.66 5.22
N GLU A 30 -2.33 3.16 6.02
CA GLU A 30 -2.17 1.94 6.81
C GLU A 30 -3.16 0.88 6.33
N LEU A 31 -2.64 -0.18 5.72
CA LEU A 31 -3.44 -1.33 5.31
C LEU A 31 -3.62 -2.30 6.48
N VAL A 32 -4.86 -2.45 6.95
CA VAL A 32 -5.21 -3.42 7.99
C VAL A 32 -5.89 -4.63 7.35
N ILE A 33 -5.27 -5.81 7.46
CA ILE A 33 -5.83 -7.08 7.01
C ILE A 33 -6.34 -7.83 8.25
N LEU A 34 -7.66 -7.89 8.43
CA LEU A 34 -8.29 -8.46 9.63
C LEU A 34 -8.14 -9.99 9.71
N GLU A 35 -8.14 -10.66 8.56
CA GLU A 35 -8.08 -12.12 8.46
C GLU A 35 -7.15 -12.52 7.31
N LEU A 36 -6.17 -13.36 7.60
CA LEU A 36 -5.29 -13.98 6.60
C LEU A 36 -5.79 -15.39 6.30
N ARG A 37 -5.88 -15.73 5.01
CA ARG A 37 -6.29 -17.06 4.53
C ARG A 37 -5.12 -17.78 3.90
N ARG A 38 -5.22 -19.11 3.73
CA ARG A 38 -4.19 -19.91 3.03
C ARG A 38 -3.92 -19.40 1.61
N THR A 39 -4.92 -18.82 0.96
CA THR A 39 -4.81 -18.18 -0.37
C THR A 39 -3.97 -16.91 -0.36
N ASP A 40 -3.61 -16.38 0.81
CA ASP A 40 -2.76 -15.20 0.97
C ASP A 40 -1.28 -15.55 1.14
N LEU A 41 -0.94 -16.85 1.20
CA LEU A 41 0.45 -17.31 1.18
C LEU A 41 1.16 -16.85 -0.10
N LEU A 42 2.32 -16.22 0.07
CA LEU A 42 3.17 -15.66 -0.98
C LEU A 42 2.52 -14.55 -1.80
N VAL A 43 1.38 -14.00 -1.35
CA VAL A 43 0.81 -12.80 -1.95
C VAL A 43 1.78 -11.64 -1.78
N GLU A 44 1.97 -10.92 -2.88
CA GLU A 44 2.69 -9.66 -2.88
C GLU A 44 1.69 -8.50 -2.77
N LEU A 45 1.95 -7.64 -1.80
CA LEU A 45 1.32 -6.35 -1.61
C LEU A 45 2.26 -5.27 -2.11
N THR A 46 1.69 -4.24 -2.72
CA THR A 46 2.45 -3.13 -3.27
C THR A 46 2.02 -1.85 -2.58
N CYS A 47 2.98 -1.13 -1.99
CA CYS A 47 2.80 0.21 -1.49
C CYS A 47 3.30 1.19 -2.56
N GLN A 48 2.45 2.11 -2.99
CA GLN A 48 2.76 3.08 -4.03
C GLN A 48 2.59 4.50 -3.50
N ALA A 49 3.68 5.27 -3.50
CA ALA A 49 3.71 6.68 -3.11
C ALA A 49 3.86 7.59 -4.34
N SER A 50 2.98 8.59 -4.47
CA SER A 50 2.98 9.54 -5.58
C SER A 50 2.86 10.97 -5.08
N ASN A 51 3.74 11.85 -5.55
CA ASN A 51 3.67 13.29 -5.25
C ASN A 51 2.94 14.07 -6.36
N THR A 52 3.09 13.65 -7.61
CA THR A 52 2.56 14.34 -8.80
C THR A 52 2.27 13.32 -9.92
N ASN A 53 1.49 13.70 -10.93
CA ASN A 53 1.29 12.88 -12.14
C ASN A 53 2.42 13.02 -13.17
N LEU A 54 3.49 13.77 -12.87
CA LEU A 54 4.59 14.05 -13.79
C LEU A 54 5.77 13.10 -13.61
N THR A 55 5.88 12.48 -12.44
CA THR A 55 6.97 11.57 -12.07
C THR A 55 6.44 10.18 -11.80
N ARG A 56 7.25 9.16 -12.10
CA ARG A 56 6.90 7.78 -11.73
C ARG A 56 6.74 7.70 -10.20
N PRO A 57 5.69 7.04 -9.69
CA PRO A 57 5.55 6.84 -8.25
C PRO A 57 6.69 5.96 -7.71
N LEU A 58 7.00 6.14 -6.43
CA LEU A 58 7.84 5.21 -5.70
C LEU A 58 7.01 3.98 -5.35
N VAL A 59 7.59 2.79 -5.50
CA VAL A 59 6.91 1.51 -5.33
C VAL A 59 7.74 0.60 -4.44
N GLU A 60 7.13 0.04 -3.41
CA GLU A 60 7.72 -0.94 -2.50
C GLU A 60 6.84 -2.19 -2.42
N HIS A 61 7.48 -3.35 -2.23
CA HIS A 61 6.82 -4.65 -2.28
C HIS A 61 6.96 -5.39 -0.95
N ILE A 62 5.85 -5.94 -0.45
CA ILE A 62 5.80 -6.76 0.76
C ILE A 62 5.21 -8.12 0.41
N LYS A 63 5.90 -9.19 0.78
CA LYS A 63 5.43 -10.56 0.57
C LYS A 63 4.90 -11.14 1.88
N ILE A 64 3.68 -11.66 1.85
CA ILE A 64 3.08 -12.37 2.98
C ILE A 64 3.59 -13.81 2.97
N ASP A 65 4.30 -14.22 4.01
CA ASP A 65 4.65 -15.62 4.26
C ASP A 65 3.83 -16.16 5.43
N LEU A 66 3.17 -17.30 5.22
CA LEU A 66 2.25 -17.90 6.19
C LEU A 66 2.74 -19.29 6.58
N ASN A 67 2.85 -19.52 7.88
CA ASN A 67 3.05 -20.86 8.41
C ASN A 67 1.71 -21.63 8.43
N CYS A 68 1.42 -22.40 7.38
CA CYS A 68 0.17 -23.17 7.23
C CYS A 68 0.24 -24.60 7.80
N LYS A 69 0.91 -24.78 8.95
CA LYS A 69 0.97 -26.08 9.64
C LYS A 69 -0.39 -26.50 10.19
#